data_AF-A0A1F8HU48-F1
#
_entry.id   AF-A0A1F8HU48-F1
#
_cell.length_a   1.000
_cell.length_b   1.000
_cell.length_c   1.000
_cell.angle_alpha   90.00
_cell.angle_beta   90.00
_cell.angle_gamma   90.00
#
_symmetry.space_group_name_H-M   'P 1'
#
loop_
_entity.id
_entity.type
_entity.pdbx_description
1 polymer ?
#
loop_
_entity_poly.entity_id
_entity_poly.type
_entity_poly.pdbx_seq_one_letter_code
_entity_poly.pdbx_strand_id
1 'polypeptide(L)'
;MINLIPQLSEISILPILFIFIFCFYWIYSFFIVYHLVRFGIGTKPKFIAFIFMMGSLLLFTAFVYAAVSTNWEDLLSRVFDASSIFLQSY
;
A
#
# COMPACT_ATOMS: atom_id res chain seq x y z
N MET A 1 -2.21 -39.06 5.67
CA MET A 1 -1.65 -37.74 6.00
C MET A 1 -1.53 -36.95 4.72
N ILE A 2 -2.29 -35.86 4.57
CA ILE A 2 -2.18 -34.96 3.42
C ILE A 2 -0.89 -34.16 3.61
N ASN A 3 0.07 -34.29 2.69
CA ASN A 3 1.31 -33.52 2.68
C ASN A 3 0.97 -32.05 2.37
N LEU A 4 0.76 -31.24 3.41
CA LEU A 4 0.43 -29.81 3.35
C LEU A 4 1.67 -28.91 3.13
N ILE A 5 2.87 -29.49 3.05
CA ILE A 5 4.15 -28.76 3.04
C ILE A 5 4.56 -28.19 1.65
N PRO A 6 4.23 -28.77 0.48
CA PRO A 6 4.77 -28.28 -0.81
C PRO A 6 4.12 -26.96 -1.29
N GLN A 7 3.02 -26.51 -0.67
CA GLN A 7 2.33 -25.28 -1.10
C GLN A 7 2.94 -24.00 -0.52
N LEU A 8 3.77 -24.11 0.53
CA LEU A 8 4.44 -22.96 1.16
C LEU A 8 5.68 -22.50 0.39
N SER A 9 6.30 -23.35 -0.44
CA SER A 9 7.51 -23.00 -1.20
C SER A 9 7.24 -22.19 -2.47
N GLU A 10 5.98 -22.09 -2.91
CA GLU A 10 5.58 -21.34 -4.11
C GLU A 10 4.83 -20.05 -3.79
N ILE A 11 4.89 -19.58 -2.54
CA ILE A 11 4.29 -18.29 -2.18
C ILE A 11 5.13 -17.18 -2.82
N SER A 12 4.56 -16.56 -3.86
CA SER A 12 5.12 -15.37 -4.48
C SER A 12 5.32 -14.28 -3.43
N ILE A 13 6.50 -13.64 -3.42
CA ILE A 13 6.86 -12.59 -2.45
C ILE A 13 5.99 -11.33 -2.63
N LEU A 14 5.50 -11.12 -3.85
CA LEU A 14 4.74 -9.96 -4.27
C LEU A 14 3.44 -9.75 -3.44
N PRO A 15 2.52 -10.72 -3.27
CA PRO A 15 1.35 -10.56 -2.40
C PRO A 15 1.71 -10.30 -0.93
N ILE A 16 2.79 -10.88 -0.42
CA ILE A 16 3.26 -10.61 0.96
C ILE A 16 3.66 -9.14 1.10
N LEU A 17 4.39 -8.60 0.12
CA LEU A 17 4.79 -7.20 0.10
C LEU A 17 3.57 -6.26 0.03
N PHE A 18 2.56 -6.59 -0.78
CA PHE A 18 1.31 -5.83 -0.85
C PHE A 18 0.58 -5.79 0.48
N ILE A 19 0.45 -6.92 1.17
CA ILE A 19 -0.18 -7.00 2.49
C ILE A 19 0.60 -6.17 3.51
N PHE A 20 1.93 -6.22 3.46
CA PHE A 20 2.78 -5.42 4.36
C PHE A 20 2.58 -3.91 4.15
N ILE A 21 2.61 -3.45 2.90
CA ILE A 21 2.37 -2.04 2.55
C ILE A 21 0.97 -1.60 2.97
N PHE A 22 -0.03 -2.45 2.76
CA PHE A 22 -1.42 -2.20 3.18
C PHE A 22 -1.52 -2.00 4.70
N CYS A 23 -0.96 -2.92 5.49
CA CYS A 23 -0.96 -2.82 6.94
C CYS A 23 -0.24 -1.57 7.42
N PHE A 24 0.90 -1.25 6.81
CA PHE A 24 1.68 -0.07 7.15
C PHE A 24 0.93 1.24 6.83
N TYR A 25 0.26 1.32 5.68
CA TYR A 25 -0.55 2.49 5.32
C TYR A 25 -1.69 2.72 6.33
N TRP A 26 -2.40 1.65 6.71
CA TRP A 26 -3.52 1.76 7.64
C TRP A 26 -3.09 2.07 9.06
N ILE A 27 -1.96 1.54 9.52
CA ILE A 27 -1.45 1.87 10.86
C ILE A 27 -1.04 3.34 10.96
N TYR A 28 -0.40 3.89 9.91
CA TYR A 28 -0.09 5.32 9.84
C TYR A 28 -1.34 6.18 9.77
N SER A 29 -2.31 5.81 8.94
CA SER A 29 -3.61 6.52 8.87
C SER A 29 -4.31 6.52 10.24
N PHE A 30 -4.29 5.39 10.96
CA PHE A 30 -4.83 5.30 12.31
C PHE A 30 -4.07 6.19 13.30
N PHE A 31 -2.74 6.20 13.26
CA PHE A 31 -1.96 7.08 14.12
C PHE A 31 -2.30 8.55 13.86
N ILE A 32 -2.40 8.97 12.61
CA ILE A 32 -2.73 10.36 12.25
C ILE A 32 -4.14 10.70 12.78
N VAL A 33 -5.14 9.86 12.51
CA VAL A 33 -6.51 10.08 13.02
C VAL A 33 -6.52 10.15 14.55
N TYR A 34 -5.85 9.21 15.23
CA TYR A 34 -5.75 9.18 16.69
C TYR A 34 -5.10 10.45 17.24
N HIS A 35 -4.01 10.91 16.65
CA HIS A 35 -3.33 12.13 17.09
C HIS A 35 -4.19 13.36 16.84
N LEU A 36 -4.87 13.45 15.68
CA LEU A 36 -5.78 14.56 15.38
C LEU A 36 -6.98 14.61 16.33
N VAL A 37 -7.52 13.46 16.73
CA VAL A 37 -8.64 13.38 17.67
C VAL A 37 -8.20 13.65 19.11
N ARG A 38 -7.04 13.13 19.54
CA ARG A 38 -6.55 13.22 20.92
C ARG A 38 -5.84 14.53 21.24
N PHE A 39 -5.00 15.02 20.33
CA PHE A 39 -4.16 16.21 20.53
C PHE A 39 -4.67 17.44 19.78
N GLY A 40 -5.84 17.35 19.15
CA GLY A 40 -6.46 18.49 18.51
C GLY A 40 -6.87 19.55 19.53
N ILE A 41 -6.03 20.57 19.70
CA ILE A 41 -6.27 21.74 20.55
C ILE A 41 -7.13 22.72 19.74
N GLY A 42 -8.43 22.79 20.04
CA GLY A 42 -9.38 23.72 19.39
C GLY A 42 -10.84 23.23 19.42
N THR A 43 -11.76 24.01 18.86
CA THR A 43 -13.22 23.72 18.92
C THR A 43 -13.71 22.70 17.88
N LYS A 44 -12.88 22.29 16.90
CA LYS A 44 -13.30 21.36 15.81
C LYS A 44 -12.28 20.29 15.38
N PRO A 45 -11.48 19.69 16.27
CA PRO A 45 -10.49 18.68 15.89
C PRO A 45 -11.12 17.43 15.23
N LYS A 46 -12.36 17.10 15.60
CA LYS A 46 -13.13 15.99 15.04
C LYS A 46 -13.44 16.16 13.54
N PHE A 47 -13.62 17.39 13.06
CA PHE A 47 -13.94 17.65 11.66
C PHE A 47 -12.72 17.44 10.75
N ILE A 48 -11.55 17.87 11.21
CA ILE A 48 -10.28 17.68 10.48
C ILE A 48 -9.92 16.19 10.42
N ALA A 49 -10.08 15.46 11.53
CA ALA A 49 -9.88 14.02 11.55
C ALA A 49 -10.84 13.28 10.59
N PHE A 50 -12.10 13.73 10.49
CA PHE A 50 -13.07 13.17 9.54
C PHE A 50 -12.68 13.42 8.08
N ILE A 51 -12.27 14.65 7.74
CA ILE A 51 -11.79 14.98 6.39
C ILE A 51 -10.57 14.14 6.03
N PHE A 52 -9.61 14.00 6.96
CA PHE A 52 -8.43 13.17 6.74
C PHE A 52 -8.81 11.70 6.51
N MET A 53 -9.73 11.16 7.32
CA MET A 53 -10.19 9.77 7.17
C MET A 53 -10.89 9.54 5.83
N MET A 54 -11.74 10.48 5.38
CA MET A 54 -12.37 10.40 4.06
C MET A 54 -11.36 10.52 2.91
N GLY A 55 -10.37 11.42 3.03
CA GLY A 55 -9.28 11.53 2.08
C GLY A 55 -8.46 10.25 1.98
N SER A 56 -8.10 9.67 3.12
CA SER A 56 -7.35 8.41 3.20
C SER A 56 -8.15 7.25 2.60
N LEU A 57 -9.47 7.18 2.82
CA LEU A 57 -10.35 6.16 2.23
C LEU A 57 -10.42 6.29 0.70
N LEU A 58 -10.56 7.52 0.19
CA LEU A 58 -10.62 7.79 -1.25
C LEU A 58 -9.30 7.41 -1.94
N LEU A 59 -8.17 7.85 -1.38
CA LEU A 59 -6.83 7.48 -1.84
C LEU A 59 -6.63 5.97 -1.81
N PHE A 60 -7.06 5.31 -0.73
CA PHE A 60 -6.96 3.86 -0.61
C PHE A 60 -7.78 3.14 -1.69
N THR A 61 -9.01 3.60 -1.95
CA THR A 61 -9.88 3.02 -2.97
C THR A 61 -9.30 3.20 -4.38
N ALA A 62 -8.77 4.39 -4.67
CA ALA A 62 -8.09 4.67 -5.94
C ALA A 62 -6.85 3.79 -6.12
N PHE A 63 -6.06 3.60 -5.07
CA PHE A 63 -4.90 2.70 -5.07
C PHE A 63 -5.30 1.25 -5.33
N VAL A 64 -6.31 0.73 -4.64
CA VAL A 64 -6.79 -0.64 -4.86
C VAL A 64 -7.28 -0.83 -6.29
N TYR A 65 -8.06 0.12 -6.80
CA TYR A 65 -8.53 0.08 -8.19
C TYR A 65 -7.36 0.04 -9.17
N ALA A 66 -6.39 0.95 -9.02
CA ALA A 66 -5.18 0.97 -9.84
C ALA A 66 -4.42 -0.36 -9.74
N ALA A 67 -4.22 -0.88 -8.53
CA ALA A 67 -3.46 -2.10 -8.30
C ALA A 67 -4.13 -3.35 -8.89
N VAL A 68 -5.45 -3.44 -8.88
CA VAL A 68 -6.18 -4.56 -9.49
C VAL A 68 -6.24 -4.43 -11.02
N SER A 69 -6.34 -3.20 -11.55
CA SER A 69 -6.39 -2.95 -13.00
C SER A 69 -5.03 -3.04 -13.70
N THR A 70 -3.93 -2.99 -12.96
CA THR A 70 -2.56 -2.97 -13.51
C THR A 70 -2.02 -4.38 -13.71
N ASN A 71 -1.41 -4.63 -14.89
CA ASN A 71 -0.61 -5.83 -15.11
C ASN A 71 0.80 -5.62 -14.53
N TRP A 72 1.03 -6.19 -13.35
CA TRP A 72 2.28 -6.01 -12.60
C TRP A 72 3.50 -6.66 -13.27
N GLU A 73 3.30 -7.73 -14.03
CA GLU A 73 4.40 -8.42 -14.72
C GLU A 73 4.94 -7.56 -15.87
N ASP A 74 4.05 -7.03 -16.71
CA ASP A 74 4.40 -6.11 -17.80
C ASP A 74 4.95 -4.77 -17.29
N LEU A 75 4.43 -4.27 -16.17
CA LEU A 75 4.96 -3.04 -15.58
C LEU A 75 6.38 -3.25 -15.04
N LEU A 76 6.62 -4.34 -14.30
CA LEU A 76 7.93 -4.62 -13.72
C LEU A 76 8.98 -4.87 -14.80
N SER A 77 8.66 -5.63 -15.86
CA SER A 77 9.59 -5.84 -16.97
C SER A 77 10.02 -4.53 -17.60
N ARG A 78 9.08 -3.63 -17.90
CA ARG A 78 9.38 -2.29 -18.45
C ARG A 78 10.25 -1.44 -17.54
N VAL A 79 10.02 -1.49 -16.23
CA VAL A 79 10.83 -0.74 -15.25
C VAL A 79 12.26 -1.28 -15.19
N PHE A 80 12.43 -2.60 -15.17
CA PHE A 80 13.75 -3.22 -15.16
C PHE A 80 14.51 -3.00 -16.48
N ASP A 81 13.83 -3.14 -17.62
CA ASP A 81 14.40 -2.86 -18.94
C ASP A 81 14.88 -1.41 -19.03
N ALA A 82 14.03 -0.45 -18.63
CA ALA A 82 14.41 0.96 -18.58
C ALA A 82 15.64 1.19 -17.67
N SER A 83 15.69 0.55 -16.50
CA SER A 83 16.82 0.70 -15.57
C SER A 83 18.13 0.14 -16.15
N SER A 84 18.07 -0.94 -16.91
CA SER A 84 19.26 -1.55 -17.53
C SER A 84 19.86 -0.67 -18.64
N ILE A 85 19.03 0.01 -19.42
CA ILE A 85 19.47 0.95 -20.47
C ILE A 85 20.19 2.15 -19.86
N PHE A 86 19.72 2.67 -18.72
CA PHE A 86 20.38 3.78 -18.01
C PHE A 86 21.76 3.41 -17.46
N LEU A 87 21.96 2.16 -17.04
CA LEU A 87 23.25 1.68 -16.54
C LEU A 87 24.26 1.37 -17.64
N GLN A 88 23.80 1.13 -18.87
CA GLN A 88 24.67 0.86 -20.04
C GLN A 88 25.12 2.13 -20.77
N SER A 89 24.58 3.30 -20.41
CA SER A 89 24.97 4.61 -20.96
C SER A 89 26.08 5.34 -20.16
N TYR A 90 26.64 4.71 -19.13
CA TYR A 90 27.82 5.18 -18.38
C TYR A 90 28.94 4.16 -18.52
#